data_AF-A0A3M1N9M0-F1
#
_entry.id   AF-A0A3M1N9M0-F1
#
_cell.length_a   1.000
_cell.length_b   1.000
_cell.length_c   1.000
_cell.angle_alpha   90.00
_cell.angle_beta   90.00
_cell.angle_gamma   90.00
#
_symmetry.space_group_name_H-M   'P 1'
#
loop_
_entity.id
_entity.type
_entity.pdbx_description
1 polymer ?
#
loop_
_entity_poly.entity_id
_entity_poly.type
_entity_poly.pdbx_seq_one_letter_code
_entity_poly.pdbx_strand_id
1 'polypeptide(L)'
;MSDAERAADAAQSQAYTPPPLLGCLYCHTEGSTRLQAPRKFLGLGSALPTLSCSHCHTVALFEAGPPENPQAWRIRYKKLSRAPRYFYMAVQFGTRWHTAEEAMEISRRGYVQRWRVRQAHNGDLSFLQPKRLSPPPPLMSYDESVYLTLSSVTLKQSSGSSLSATDETILDAGTFYLTDQKVHLIGHRRDWSHKLSDIQAVEYNEKHWRVYVGANQQHYQGPNQPDQLDAQLFAAIVEALLPKKGD
;
A
#
# COMPACT_ATOMS: atom_id res chain seq x y z
N MET A 1 -36.41 -34.28 -25.40
CA MET A 1 -35.19 -33.81 -24.72
C MET A 1 -34.23 -33.38 -25.80
N SER A 2 -33.98 -32.08 -25.89
CA SER A 2 -33.21 -31.50 -26.98
C SER A 2 -31.70 -31.58 -26.69
N ASP A 3 -30.87 -31.68 -27.72
CA ASP A 3 -29.40 -31.68 -27.57
C ASP A 3 -28.87 -30.38 -26.93
N ALA A 4 -29.68 -29.32 -26.90
CA ALA A 4 -29.39 -28.07 -26.20
C ALA A 4 -29.48 -28.20 -24.66
N GLU A 5 -30.35 -29.06 -24.13
CA GLU A 5 -30.43 -29.34 -22.69
C GLU A 5 -29.24 -30.19 -22.22
N ARG A 6 -28.74 -31.11 -23.06
CA ARG A 6 -27.51 -31.89 -22.78
C ARG A 6 -26.24 -31.04 -22.81
N ALA A 7 -26.18 -30.02 -23.68
CA ALA A 7 -25.03 -29.12 -23.76
C ALA A 7 -24.94 -28.17 -22.56
N ALA A 8 -26.08 -27.82 -21.94
CA ALA A 8 -26.13 -27.01 -20.73
C ALA A 8 -25.65 -27.77 -19.48
N ASP A 9 -25.94 -29.08 -19.39
CA ASP A 9 -25.42 -29.95 -18.32
C ASP A 9 -23.92 -30.26 -18.48
N ALA A 10 -23.40 -30.33 -19.71
CA ALA A 10 -21.99 -30.59 -19.96
C ALA A 10 -21.05 -29.39 -19.67
N ALA A 11 -21.61 -28.18 -19.57
CA ALA A 11 -20.87 -26.99 -19.11
C ALA A 11 -20.77 -26.91 -17.56
N GLN A 12 -21.45 -27.81 -16.83
CA GLN A 12 -21.42 -27.89 -15.37
C GLN A 12 -20.52 -29.04 -14.91
N SER A 13 -19.25 -28.72 -14.64
CA SER A 13 -18.40 -29.32 -13.59
C SER A 13 -16.91 -29.18 -13.87
N GLN A 14 -16.43 -28.02 -14.34
CA GLN A 14 -15.04 -27.71 -14.03
C GLN A 14 -14.91 -27.64 -12.51
N ALA A 15 -14.15 -28.58 -11.94
CA ALA A 15 -13.87 -28.61 -10.52
C ALA A 15 -13.28 -27.25 -10.13
N TYR A 16 -13.97 -26.53 -9.24
CA TYR A 16 -13.53 -25.22 -8.78
C TYR A 16 -12.12 -25.36 -8.18
N THR A 17 -11.16 -24.65 -8.75
CA THR A 17 -9.80 -24.58 -8.23
C THR A 17 -9.63 -23.25 -7.50
N PRO A 18 -9.43 -23.24 -6.17
CA PRO A 18 -9.22 -22.01 -5.41
C PRO A 18 -8.09 -21.14 -6.00
N PRO A 19 -8.29 -19.82 -6.18
CA PRO A 19 -7.28 -18.91 -6.75
C PRO A 19 -5.88 -18.99 -6.13
N PRO A 20 -5.70 -19.17 -4.80
CA PRO A 20 -4.37 -19.35 -4.21
C PRO A 20 -3.57 -20.57 -4.75
N LEU A 21 -4.26 -21.55 -5.35
CA LEU A 21 -3.63 -22.71 -5.99
C LEU A 21 -3.19 -22.45 -7.43
N LEU A 22 -3.76 -21.43 -8.08
CA LEU A 22 -3.41 -21.02 -9.44
C LEU A 22 -2.25 -20.03 -9.45
N GLY A 23 -2.18 -19.16 -8.44
CA GLY A 23 -1.14 -18.14 -8.34
C GLY A 23 -1.04 -17.53 -6.95
N CYS A 24 0.03 -16.76 -6.75
CA CYS A 24 0.26 -16.13 -5.45
C CYS A 24 -0.58 -14.85 -5.31
N LEU A 25 -1.59 -14.86 -4.45
CA LEU A 25 -2.39 -13.66 -4.15
C LEU A 25 -1.56 -12.48 -3.59
N TYR A 26 -0.35 -12.75 -3.12
CA TYR A 26 0.54 -11.73 -2.58
C TYR A 26 1.31 -10.98 -3.69
N CYS A 27 2.05 -11.71 -4.54
CA CYS A 27 2.90 -11.12 -5.57
C CYS A 27 2.31 -11.16 -6.98
N HIS A 28 1.20 -11.88 -7.17
CA HIS A 28 0.48 -12.06 -8.43
C HIS A 28 1.25 -12.82 -9.51
N THR A 29 2.23 -13.63 -9.12
CA THR A 29 2.91 -14.55 -10.04
C THR A 29 2.12 -15.85 -10.14
N GLU A 30 1.60 -16.14 -11.32
CA GLU A 30 0.91 -17.40 -11.66
C GLU A 30 1.88 -18.59 -11.61
N GLY A 31 1.36 -19.78 -11.30
CA GLY A 31 2.13 -21.03 -11.23
C GLY A 31 3.25 -21.05 -10.16
N SER A 32 3.38 -19.99 -9.36
CA SER A 32 4.45 -19.85 -8.38
C SER A 32 4.14 -20.49 -7.03
N THR A 33 2.87 -20.82 -6.78
CA THR A 33 2.40 -21.40 -5.52
C THR A 33 2.52 -22.91 -5.52
N ARG A 34 2.97 -23.46 -4.39
CA ARG A 34 3.04 -24.90 -4.16
C ARG A 34 2.32 -25.22 -2.86
N LEU A 35 1.33 -26.11 -2.94
CA LEU A 35 0.65 -26.68 -1.79
C LEU A 35 1.55 -27.76 -1.18
N GLN A 36 1.92 -27.57 0.08
CA GLN A 36 2.73 -28.51 0.85
C GLN A 36 1.85 -29.16 1.91
N ALA A 37 2.00 -30.47 2.05
CA ALA A 37 1.32 -31.23 3.09
C ALA A 37 1.63 -30.67 4.49
N PRO A 38 0.69 -30.82 5.45
CA PRO A 38 0.91 -30.40 6.83
C PRO A 38 2.19 -31.03 7.41
N ARG A 39 3.03 -30.22 8.04
CA ARG A 39 4.19 -30.71 8.79
C ARG A 39 3.93 -30.57 10.28
N LYS A 40 3.81 -31.71 10.97
CA LYS A 40 3.85 -31.81 12.44
C LYS A 40 5.22 -32.35 12.84
N PHE A 41 5.94 -31.65 13.71
CA PHE A 41 7.18 -32.14 14.29
C PHE A 41 6.98 -32.31 15.79
N LEU A 42 7.11 -33.55 16.30
CA LEU A 42 6.91 -33.88 17.71
C LEU A 42 5.57 -33.35 18.30
N GLY A 43 4.48 -33.42 17.54
CA GLY A 43 3.16 -32.92 17.97
C GLY A 43 2.96 -31.40 17.89
N LEU A 44 4.01 -30.63 17.63
CA LEU A 44 3.97 -29.17 17.44
C LEU A 44 3.86 -28.85 15.94
N GLY A 45 2.81 -28.12 15.55
CA GLY A 45 2.58 -27.72 14.16
C GLY A 45 1.09 -27.56 13.83
N SER A 46 0.81 -26.96 12.66
CA SER A 46 -0.57 -26.89 12.16
C SER A 46 -0.90 -28.18 11.40
N ALA A 47 -2.12 -28.69 11.58
CA ALA A 47 -2.65 -29.78 10.75
C ALA A 47 -3.08 -29.32 9.36
N LEU A 48 -3.03 -28.01 9.08
CA LEU A 48 -3.43 -27.44 7.80
C LEU A 48 -2.27 -27.45 6.80
N PRO A 49 -2.56 -27.64 5.50
CA PRO A 49 -1.55 -27.53 4.47
C PRO A 49 -1.06 -26.09 4.36
N THR A 50 0.12 -25.93 3.76
CA THR A 50 0.74 -24.61 3.55
C THR A 50 0.90 -24.31 2.08
N LEU A 51 0.62 -23.07 1.69
CA LEU A 51 0.96 -22.52 0.39
C LEU A 51 2.25 -21.74 0.51
N SER A 52 3.22 -22.09 -0.32
CA SER A 52 4.49 -21.37 -0.43
C SER A 52 4.63 -20.79 -1.83
N CYS A 53 5.06 -19.53 -1.92
CA CYS A 53 5.35 -18.90 -3.20
C CYS A 53 6.86 -18.95 -3.48
N SER A 54 7.24 -19.50 -4.63
CA SER A 54 8.63 -19.56 -5.09
C SER A 54 9.20 -18.19 -5.48
N HIS A 55 8.36 -17.22 -5.85
CA HIS A 55 8.78 -15.92 -6.33
C HIS A 55 9.01 -14.89 -5.20
N CYS A 56 8.04 -14.72 -4.29
CA CYS A 56 8.13 -13.74 -3.21
C CYS A 56 8.39 -14.35 -1.83
N HIS A 57 8.49 -15.69 -1.75
CA HIS A 57 8.81 -16.45 -0.54
C HIS A 57 7.82 -16.27 0.61
N THR A 58 6.59 -15.85 0.33
CA THR A 58 5.50 -15.87 1.30
C THR A 58 5.05 -17.30 1.59
N VAL A 59 4.58 -17.50 2.82
CA VAL A 59 4.05 -18.78 3.28
C VAL A 59 2.73 -18.53 4.01
N ALA A 60 1.69 -19.24 3.62
CA ALA A 60 0.37 -19.17 4.22
C ALA A 60 -0.17 -20.54 4.61
N LEU A 61 -0.96 -20.61 5.67
CA LEU A 61 -1.85 -21.74 5.91
C LEU A 61 -3.05 -21.59 4.97
N PHE A 62 -3.49 -22.72 4.42
CA PHE A 62 -4.63 -22.78 3.53
C PHE A 62 -5.65 -23.76 4.08
N GLU A 63 -6.90 -23.34 4.14
CA GLU A 63 -8.04 -24.16 4.51
C GLU A 63 -8.99 -24.18 3.33
N ALA A 64 -9.15 -25.35 2.70
CA ALA A 64 -10.08 -25.51 1.59
C ALA A 64 -11.51 -25.32 2.08
N GLY A 65 -12.37 -24.78 1.21
CA GLY A 65 -13.81 -24.75 1.48
C GLY A 65 -14.37 -26.18 1.55
N PRO A 66 -15.50 -26.37 2.25
CA PRO A 66 -16.14 -27.68 2.30
C PRO A 66 -16.68 -28.07 0.91
N PRO A 67 -16.92 -29.37 0.64
CA PRO A 67 -17.35 -29.84 -0.68
C PRO A 67 -18.62 -29.16 -1.21
N GLU A 68 -19.57 -28.83 -0.33
CA GLU A 68 -20.81 -28.12 -0.63
C GLU A 68 -20.60 -26.63 -0.92
N ASN A 69 -19.49 -26.05 -0.50
CA ASN A 69 -19.10 -24.68 -0.81
C ASN A 69 -17.57 -24.54 -1.01
N PRO A 70 -17.04 -24.98 -2.16
CA PRO A 70 -15.60 -24.94 -2.44
C PRO A 70 -15.02 -23.52 -2.44
N GLN A 71 -15.85 -22.49 -2.59
CA GLN A 71 -15.46 -21.08 -2.60
C GLN A 71 -15.22 -20.51 -1.20
N ALA A 72 -15.69 -21.17 -0.13
CA ALA A 72 -15.52 -20.73 1.25
C ALA A 72 -14.13 -21.06 1.85
N TRP A 73 -13.09 -21.10 1.03
CA TRP A 73 -11.73 -21.29 1.49
C TRP A 73 -11.24 -20.10 2.31
N ARG A 74 -10.23 -20.34 3.15
CA ARG A 74 -9.58 -19.31 3.96
C ARG A 74 -8.06 -19.39 3.86
N ILE A 75 -7.41 -18.26 4.07
CA ILE A 75 -5.95 -18.16 4.04
C ILE A 75 -5.43 -17.34 5.21
N ARG A 76 -4.31 -17.76 5.80
CA ARG A 76 -3.59 -16.99 6.83
C ARG A 76 -2.10 -17.01 6.55
N TYR A 77 -1.52 -15.86 6.26
CA TYR A 77 -0.08 -15.75 6.08
C TYR A 77 0.65 -15.92 7.41
N LYS A 78 1.66 -16.79 7.42
CA LYS A 78 2.59 -16.98 8.54
C LYS A 78 3.92 -16.28 8.29
N LYS A 79 4.29 -16.15 7.01
CA LYS A 79 5.49 -15.43 6.56
C LYS A 79 5.10 -14.54 5.39
N LEU A 80 5.30 -13.24 5.56
CA LEU A 80 5.10 -12.23 4.54
C LEU A 80 6.44 -11.83 3.95
N SER A 81 6.44 -11.39 2.69
CA SER A 81 7.62 -10.78 2.09
C SER A 81 7.71 -9.33 2.57
N ARG A 82 8.87 -8.92 3.06
CA ARG A 82 9.11 -7.52 3.48
C ARG A 82 9.81 -6.69 2.40
N ALA A 83 9.88 -7.19 1.17
CA ALA A 83 10.46 -6.43 0.08
C ALA A 83 9.63 -5.15 -0.12
N PRO A 84 10.25 -3.97 -0.32
CA PRO A 84 9.54 -2.69 -0.37
C PRO A 84 8.35 -2.72 -1.33
N ARG A 85 8.51 -3.26 -2.54
CA ARG A 85 7.45 -3.41 -3.56
C ARG A 85 6.18 -4.18 -3.13
N TYR A 86 6.17 -4.80 -1.95
CA TYR A 86 5.02 -5.50 -1.39
C TYR A 86 4.50 -4.87 -0.09
N PHE A 87 4.88 -3.63 0.22
CA PHE A 87 4.49 -2.94 1.45
C PHE A 87 2.98 -2.98 1.71
N TYR A 88 2.16 -2.56 0.74
CA TYR A 88 0.69 -2.62 0.85
C TYR A 88 0.19 -4.02 1.21
N MET A 89 0.74 -5.05 0.54
CA MET A 89 0.36 -6.44 0.76
C MET A 89 0.70 -6.90 2.18
N ALA A 90 1.87 -6.50 2.71
CA ALA A 90 2.29 -6.84 4.06
C ALA A 90 1.33 -6.27 5.11
N VAL A 91 0.96 -5.00 4.96
CA VAL A 91 0.05 -4.31 5.86
C VAL A 91 -1.34 -4.94 5.83
N GLN A 92 -1.89 -5.18 4.63
CA GLN A 92 -3.28 -5.64 4.49
C GLN A 92 -3.48 -7.12 4.83
N PHE A 93 -2.58 -8.00 4.37
CA PHE A 93 -2.72 -9.42 4.72
C PHE A 93 -2.35 -9.67 6.19
N GLY A 94 -1.33 -9.02 6.74
CA GLY A 94 -0.89 -9.29 8.11
C GLY A 94 -0.76 -10.79 8.39
N THR A 95 -1.13 -11.21 9.61
CA THR A 95 -1.06 -12.62 10.03
C THR A 95 -2.39 -13.18 10.52
N ARG A 96 -3.51 -12.52 10.22
CA ARG A 96 -4.86 -13.00 10.55
C ARG A 96 -5.41 -13.93 9.46
N TRP A 97 -6.47 -14.65 9.78
CA TRP A 97 -7.25 -15.35 8.76
C TRP A 97 -8.04 -14.36 7.91
N HIS A 98 -8.12 -14.66 6.62
CA HIS A 98 -8.94 -13.97 5.63
C HIS A 98 -9.86 -14.98 4.97
N THR A 99 -11.10 -14.56 4.74
CA THR A 99 -12.02 -15.29 3.87
C THR A 99 -11.56 -15.21 2.42
N ALA A 100 -12.12 -16.04 1.55
CA ALA A 100 -11.87 -15.98 0.12
C ALA A 100 -12.12 -14.57 -0.44
N GLU A 101 -13.27 -13.97 -0.10
CA GLU A 101 -13.66 -12.63 -0.54
C GLU A 101 -12.67 -11.55 -0.08
N GLU A 102 -12.35 -11.53 1.23
CA GLU A 102 -11.38 -10.58 1.79
C GLU A 102 -10.01 -10.71 1.12
N ALA A 103 -9.51 -11.93 0.98
CA ALA A 103 -8.21 -12.19 0.41
C ALA A 103 -8.13 -11.77 -1.07
N MET A 104 -9.20 -12.02 -1.83
CA MET A 104 -9.28 -11.62 -3.24
C MET A 104 -9.37 -10.11 -3.39
N GLU A 105 -10.14 -9.43 -2.54
CA GLU A 105 -10.25 -7.97 -2.59
C GLU A 105 -8.91 -7.30 -2.21
N ILE A 106 -8.23 -7.78 -1.17
CA ILE A 106 -6.87 -7.32 -0.81
C ILE A 106 -5.91 -7.56 -1.97
N SER A 107 -5.94 -8.74 -2.58
CA SER A 107 -5.12 -9.09 -3.75
C SER A 107 -5.32 -8.08 -4.88
N ARG A 108 -6.58 -7.87 -5.28
CA ARG A 108 -6.96 -6.96 -6.38
C ARG A 108 -6.50 -5.52 -6.11
N ARG A 109 -6.79 -4.97 -4.94
CA ARG A 109 -6.33 -3.62 -4.55
C ARG A 109 -4.82 -3.52 -4.57
N GLY A 110 -4.14 -4.54 -4.04
CA GLY A 110 -2.70 -4.59 -4.00
C GLY A 110 -2.02 -4.70 -5.36
N TYR A 111 -2.65 -5.35 -6.34
CA TYR A 111 -2.20 -5.30 -7.72
C TYR A 111 -2.22 -3.88 -8.28
N VAL A 112 -3.34 -3.17 -8.11
CA VAL A 112 -3.50 -1.78 -8.55
C VAL A 112 -2.49 -0.88 -7.87
N GLN A 113 -2.30 -1.01 -6.55
CA GLN A 113 -1.34 -0.18 -5.82
C GLN A 113 0.11 -0.37 -6.30
N ARG A 114 0.55 -1.62 -6.50
CA ARG A 114 1.91 -1.85 -7.05
C ARG A 114 2.09 -1.27 -8.44
N TRP A 115 1.03 -1.29 -9.26
CA TRP A 115 1.07 -0.68 -10.59
C TRP A 115 1.20 0.84 -10.48
N ARG A 116 0.42 1.50 -9.61
CA ARG A 116 0.51 2.95 -9.36
C ARG A 116 1.88 3.37 -8.81
N VAL A 117 2.43 2.62 -7.85
CA VAL A 117 3.77 2.88 -7.31
C VAL A 117 4.83 2.80 -8.42
N ARG A 118 4.74 1.78 -9.28
CA ARG A 118 5.64 1.66 -10.44
C ARG A 118 5.47 2.82 -11.42
N GLN A 119 4.21 3.22 -11.70
CA GLN A 119 3.90 4.34 -12.58
C GLN A 119 4.50 5.64 -12.04
N ALA A 120 4.34 5.91 -10.74
CA ALA A 120 4.92 7.08 -10.07
C ALA A 120 6.45 7.07 -10.12
N HIS A 121 7.12 5.94 -9.83
CA HIS A 121 8.58 5.84 -9.97
C HIS A 121 9.09 6.09 -11.39
N ASN A 122 8.26 5.85 -12.42
CA ASN A 122 8.58 6.17 -13.80
C ASN A 122 8.30 7.65 -14.17
N GLY A 123 7.88 8.47 -13.20
CA GLY A 123 7.56 9.89 -13.39
C GLY A 123 6.17 10.15 -13.98
N ASP A 124 5.35 9.11 -14.14
CA ASP A 124 3.97 9.27 -14.63
C ASP A 124 2.99 9.40 -13.45
N LEU A 125 2.53 10.63 -13.25
CA LEU A 125 1.57 11.01 -12.21
C LEU A 125 0.21 11.41 -12.80
N SER A 126 -0.04 11.09 -14.08
CA SER A 126 -1.28 11.48 -14.79
C SER A 126 -2.55 10.94 -14.12
N PHE A 127 -2.46 9.80 -13.44
CA PHE A 127 -3.58 9.20 -12.71
C PHE A 127 -4.08 10.06 -11.54
N LEU A 128 -3.27 11.00 -11.04
CA LEU A 128 -3.66 11.95 -9.99
C LEU A 128 -4.49 13.12 -10.53
N GLN A 129 -4.51 13.33 -11.85
CA GLN A 129 -5.22 14.41 -12.52
C GLN A 129 -4.90 15.78 -11.88
N PRO A 130 -3.61 16.20 -11.87
CA PRO A 130 -3.20 17.41 -11.18
C PRO A 130 -3.95 18.63 -11.74
N LYS A 131 -4.35 19.54 -10.84
CA LYS A 131 -5.15 20.70 -11.19
C LYS A 131 -4.67 21.96 -10.49
N ARG A 132 -4.82 23.10 -11.16
CA ARG A 132 -4.62 24.41 -10.54
C ARG A 132 -5.88 24.82 -9.80
N LEU A 133 -5.72 25.42 -8.63
CA LEU A 133 -6.83 25.93 -7.83
C LEU A 133 -7.07 27.41 -8.15
N SER A 134 -8.34 27.81 -8.23
CA SER A 134 -8.74 29.20 -8.46
C SER A 134 -9.91 29.56 -7.54
N PRO A 135 -9.71 30.43 -6.52
CA PRO A 135 -8.42 31.03 -6.14
C PRO A 135 -7.44 30.00 -5.53
N PRO A 136 -6.12 30.21 -5.62
CA PRO A 136 -5.15 29.39 -4.90
C PRO A 136 -5.24 29.63 -3.39
N PRO A 137 -4.97 28.61 -2.55
CA PRO A 137 -4.77 28.78 -1.11
C PRO A 137 -3.62 29.76 -0.78
N PRO A 138 -3.55 30.27 0.46
CA PRO A 138 -2.44 31.11 0.91
C PRO A 138 -1.07 30.51 0.60
N LEU A 139 -0.10 31.38 0.25
CA LEU A 139 1.30 31.03 -0.09
C LEU A 139 1.49 30.19 -1.37
N MET A 140 0.41 29.74 -2.02
CA MET A 140 0.45 28.98 -3.28
C MET A 140 0.36 29.94 -4.48
N SER A 141 1.25 29.74 -5.46
CA SER A 141 1.23 30.51 -6.71
C SER A 141 0.15 29.99 -7.68
N TYR A 142 -0.37 30.87 -8.55
CA TYR A 142 -1.46 30.56 -9.48
C TYR A 142 -1.10 29.51 -10.55
N ASP A 143 0.18 29.33 -10.82
CA ASP A 143 0.73 28.39 -11.80
C ASP A 143 1.00 26.99 -11.22
N GLU A 144 1.00 26.84 -9.89
CA GLU A 144 1.23 25.57 -9.20
C GLU A 144 0.10 24.57 -9.45
N SER A 145 0.47 23.34 -9.82
CA SER A 145 -0.47 22.25 -10.07
C SER A 145 -0.53 21.35 -8.84
N VAL A 146 -1.71 21.20 -8.24
CA VAL A 146 -1.92 20.37 -7.04
C VAL A 146 -2.08 18.91 -7.44
N TYR A 147 -1.20 18.05 -6.90
CA TYR A 147 -1.22 16.60 -7.10
C TYR A 147 -1.97 15.88 -5.98
N LEU A 148 -1.77 16.30 -4.73
CA LEU A 148 -2.43 15.71 -3.57
C LEU A 148 -2.96 16.80 -2.65
N THR A 149 -4.15 16.55 -2.11
CA THR A 149 -4.76 17.32 -1.02
C THR A 149 -5.08 16.36 0.12
N LEU A 150 -4.44 16.54 1.27
CA LEU A 150 -4.57 15.64 2.42
C LEU A 150 -4.96 16.42 3.66
N SER A 151 -6.00 15.96 4.35
CA SER A 151 -6.44 16.55 5.62
C SER A 151 -5.69 15.95 6.80
N SER A 152 -5.69 16.66 7.93
CA SER A 152 -5.14 16.16 9.22
C SER A 152 -3.64 15.85 9.16
N VAL A 153 -2.90 16.61 8.36
CA VAL A 153 -1.43 16.55 8.35
C VAL A 153 -0.88 17.46 9.44
N THR A 154 0.10 16.98 10.18
CA THR A 154 0.79 17.71 11.23
C THR A 154 2.17 18.14 10.76
N LEU A 155 2.58 19.37 11.06
CA LEU A 155 3.97 19.79 10.96
C LEU A 155 4.60 19.71 12.34
N LYS A 156 5.70 18.98 12.44
CA LYS A 156 6.40 18.73 13.70
C LYS A 156 7.87 19.11 13.58
N GLN A 157 8.50 19.30 14.73
CA GLN A 157 9.94 19.48 14.86
C GLN A 157 10.47 18.56 15.95
N SER A 158 11.49 17.78 15.62
CA SER A 158 12.19 16.96 16.60
C SER A 158 13.23 17.80 17.35
N SER A 159 13.23 17.76 18.69
CA SER A 159 14.33 18.33 19.47
C SER A 159 15.54 17.40 19.35
N GLY A 160 16.66 17.90 18.84
CA GLY A 160 17.85 17.12 18.50
C GLY A 160 18.63 16.53 19.68
N SER A 161 18.02 16.27 20.83
CA SER A 161 18.72 15.74 22.02
C SER A 161 17.87 14.78 22.83
N SER A 162 17.98 13.47 22.60
CA SER A 162 17.92 12.41 23.62
C SER A 162 17.91 11.01 22.99
N LEU A 163 18.61 10.07 23.64
CA LEU A 163 18.69 8.64 23.32
C LEU A 163 17.43 7.84 23.73
N SER A 164 16.32 8.51 24.07
CA SER A 164 15.04 7.86 24.38
C SER A 164 13.86 8.64 23.80
N ALA A 165 13.02 7.95 23.03
CA ALA A 165 11.69 8.36 22.56
C ALA A 165 11.45 9.88 22.35
N THR A 166 11.94 10.38 21.22
CA THR A 166 11.35 11.44 20.36
C THR A 166 10.44 12.47 21.05
N ASP A 167 11.01 13.49 21.67
CA ASP A 167 10.32 14.74 21.95
C ASP A 167 10.05 15.48 20.62
N GLU A 168 8.87 15.23 20.06
CA GLU A 168 8.36 15.95 18.88
C GLU A 168 7.43 17.07 19.34
N THR A 169 7.76 18.32 18.96
CA THR A 169 6.84 19.45 19.16
C THR A 169 5.97 19.61 17.93
N ILE A 170 4.64 19.62 18.11
CA ILE A 170 3.70 19.95 17.03
C ILE A 170 3.72 21.47 16.83
N LEU A 171 4.21 21.89 15.67
CA LEU A 171 4.22 23.29 15.27
C LEU A 171 2.83 23.71 14.80
N ASP A 172 2.19 22.89 13.96
CA ASP A 172 0.86 23.14 13.40
C ASP A 172 0.19 21.86 12.88
N ALA A 173 -1.08 21.96 12.50
CA ALA A 173 -1.83 20.91 11.82
C ALA A 173 -2.87 21.53 10.87
N GLY A 174 -3.20 20.85 9.78
CA GLY A 174 -4.19 21.34 8.83
C GLY A 174 -4.24 20.59 7.51
N THR A 175 -4.57 21.32 6.44
CA THR A 175 -4.71 20.76 5.09
C THR A 175 -3.39 20.90 4.34
N PHE A 176 -2.84 19.76 3.94
CA PHE A 176 -1.60 19.65 3.19
C PHE A 176 -1.87 19.59 1.69
N TYR A 177 -1.06 20.33 0.93
CA TYR A 177 -1.05 20.30 -0.52
C TYR A 177 0.35 19.95 -1.01
N LEU A 178 0.44 18.95 -1.89
CA LEU A 178 1.64 18.64 -2.66
C LEU A 178 1.46 19.18 -4.07
N THR A 179 2.35 20.06 -4.51
CA THR A 179 2.36 20.62 -5.87
C THR A 179 3.60 20.18 -6.64
N ASP A 180 3.68 20.58 -7.91
CA ASP A 180 4.88 20.48 -8.74
C ASP A 180 6.05 21.37 -8.28
N GLN A 181 5.84 22.29 -7.33
CA GLN A 181 6.87 23.24 -6.90
C GLN A 181 7.17 23.19 -5.40
N LYS A 182 6.15 22.92 -4.57
CA LYS A 182 6.23 23.06 -3.11
C LYS A 182 5.34 22.06 -2.39
N VAL A 183 5.60 21.94 -1.10
CA VAL A 183 4.65 21.41 -0.12
C VAL A 183 4.08 22.57 0.68
N HIS A 184 2.75 22.60 0.81
CA HIS A 184 2.05 23.62 1.60
C HIS A 184 1.26 22.95 2.72
N LEU A 185 1.17 23.62 3.86
CA LEU A 185 0.23 23.28 4.93
C LEU A 185 -0.54 24.53 5.31
N ILE A 186 -1.84 24.49 5.02
CA ILE A 186 -2.79 25.51 5.50
C ILE A 186 -3.15 25.12 6.93
N GLY A 187 -2.41 25.68 7.87
CA GLY A 187 -2.44 25.32 9.27
C GLY A 187 -3.54 26.03 10.04
N HIS A 188 -3.88 25.50 11.21
CA HIS A 188 -4.82 26.15 12.13
C HIS A 188 -4.22 27.39 12.78
N ARG A 189 -2.89 27.45 12.94
CA ARG A 189 -2.20 28.61 13.54
C ARG A 189 -1.61 29.55 12.50
N ARG A 190 -0.97 28.99 11.46
CA ARG A 190 -0.39 29.73 10.34
C ARG A 190 -0.19 28.84 9.12
N ASP A 191 0.02 29.47 7.98
CA ASP A 191 0.36 28.75 6.75
C ASP A 191 1.87 28.49 6.66
N TRP A 192 2.21 27.34 6.07
CA TRP A 192 3.59 26.90 5.86
C TRP A 192 3.79 26.50 4.41
N SER A 193 4.96 26.82 3.85
CA SER A 193 5.31 26.46 2.48
C SER A 193 6.81 26.19 2.39
N HIS A 194 7.19 25.03 1.84
CA HIS A 194 8.59 24.65 1.60
C HIS A 194 8.76 24.20 0.16
N LYS A 195 9.89 24.53 -0.47
CA LYS A 195 10.16 24.08 -1.84
C LYS A 195 10.39 22.58 -1.86
N LEU A 196 10.11 21.93 -2.98
CA LEU A 196 10.47 20.51 -3.16
C LEU A 196 11.99 20.29 -3.02
N SER A 197 12.81 21.29 -3.39
CA SER A 197 14.26 21.26 -3.16
C SER A 197 14.67 21.24 -1.69
N ASP A 198 13.79 21.62 -0.78
CA ASP A 198 14.06 21.64 0.67
C ASP A 198 13.77 20.29 1.33
N ILE A 199 13.17 19.35 0.59
CA ILE A 199 12.89 17.99 1.07
C ILE A 199 14.19 17.21 1.14
N GLN A 200 14.51 16.73 2.35
CA GLN A 200 15.74 15.98 2.61
C GLN A 200 15.53 14.46 2.50
N ALA A 201 14.38 13.99 2.99
CA ALA A 201 14.04 12.58 3.02
C ALA A 201 12.52 12.41 3.09
N VAL A 202 12.06 11.26 2.58
CA VAL A 202 10.69 10.80 2.73
C VAL A 202 10.74 9.44 3.40
N GLU A 203 10.02 9.29 4.51
CA GLU A 203 9.94 8.04 5.25
C GLU A 203 8.49 7.59 5.36
N TYR A 204 8.29 6.29 5.50
CA TYR A 204 6.97 5.75 5.75
C TYR A 204 7.03 4.44 6.52
N ASN A 205 5.93 4.15 7.21
CA ASN A 205 5.69 2.88 7.87
C ASN A 205 4.19 2.57 7.84
N GLU A 206 3.79 1.51 8.53
CA GLU A 206 2.41 1.02 8.56
C GLU A 206 1.41 2.04 9.13
N LYS A 207 1.87 3.04 9.89
CA LYS A 207 1.04 4.02 10.58
C LYS A 207 1.03 5.40 9.92
N HIS A 208 2.13 5.83 9.33
CA HIS A 208 2.27 7.19 8.81
C HIS A 208 3.34 7.29 7.72
N TRP A 209 3.27 8.39 6.97
CA TRP A 209 4.36 8.89 6.14
C TRP A 209 4.94 10.17 6.76
N ARG A 210 6.20 10.49 6.45
CA ARG A 210 6.90 11.69 6.87
C ARG A 210 7.67 12.31 5.71
N VAL A 211 7.59 13.63 5.58
CA VAL A 211 8.41 14.41 4.64
C VAL A 211 9.26 15.36 5.45
N TYR A 212 10.56 15.08 5.52
CA TYR A 212 11.54 15.91 6.23
C TYR A 212 11.94 17.10 5.37
N VAL A 213 11.84 18.31 5.93
CA VAL A 213 12.08 19.58 5.24
C VAL A 213 13.04 20.47 6.03
N GLY A 214 13.96 21.12 5.32
CA GLY A 214 14.88 22.11 5.90
C GLY A 214 15.87 21.54 6.92
N ALA A 215 16.73 22.38 7.49
CA ALA A 215 17.88 21.95 8.31
C ALA A 215 17.54 21.51 9.76
N ASN A 216 16.32 21.74 10.24
CA ASN A 216 15.97 21.68 11.66
C ASN A 216 15.15 20.43 12.06
N GLN A 217 15.30 19.32 11.34
CA GLN A 217 14.51 18.09 11.59
C GLN A 217 12.99 18.35 11.60
N GLN A 218 12.54 19.36 10.85
CA GLN A 218 11.12 19.62 10.66
C GLN A 218 10.54 18.62 9.68
N HIS A 219 9.34 18.13 9.95
CA HIS A 219 8.70 17.18 9.05
C HIS A 219 7.19 17.30 9.05
N TYR A 220 6.62 17.13 7.88
CA TYR A 220 5.19 16.88 7.71
C TYR A 220 4.90 15.43 7.99
N GLN A 221 3.84 15.14 8.72
CA GLN A 221 3.39 13.78 9.00
C GLN A 221 1.88 13.68 8.76
N GLY A 222 1.48 12.74 7.91
CA GLY A 222 0.09 12.33 7.74
C GLY A 222 -0.11 10.84 8.00
N PRO A 223 -1.37 10.41 8.22
CA PRO A 223 -1.68 9.01 8.47
C PRO A 223 -1.47 8.16 7.22
N ASN A 224 -1.07 6.90 7.41
CA ASN A 224 -1.17 5.90 6.36
C ASN A 224 -2.65 5.55 6.17
N GLN A 225 -3.19 5.75 4.98
CA GLN A 225 -4.58 5.41 4.64
C GLN A 225 -4.58 4.42 3.47
N PRO A 226 -4.31 3.12 3.73
CA PRO A 226 -4.05 2.15 2.67
C PRO A 226 -5.12 2.08 1.58
N ASP A 227 -6.40 2.26 1.95
CA ASP A 227 -7.53 2.18 1.02
C ASP A 227 -7.75 3.42 0.17
N GLN A 228 -7.07 4.54 0.49
CA GLN A 228 -7.15 5.80 -0.27
C GLN A 228 -5.81 6.11 -0.92
N LEU A 229 -4.81 6.38 -0.08
CA LEU A 229 -3.43 6.65 -0.47
C LEU A 229 -2.52 6.01 0.58
N ASP A 230 -1.98 4.85 0.24
CA ASP A 230 -1.04 4.18 1.12
C ASP A 230 0.28 4.95 1.19
N ALA A 231 0.97 4.80 2.32
CA ALA A 231 2.16 5.58 2.62
C ALA A 231 3.34 5.32 1.65
N GLN A 232 3.41 4.14 1.02
CA GLN A 232 4.39 3.88 -0.03
C GLN A 232 4.04 4.63 -1.31
N LEU A 233 2.77 4.61 -1.74
CA LEU A 233 2.35 5.38 -2.92
C LEU A 233 2.56 6.88 -2.69
N PHE A 234 2.23 7.40 -1.50
CA PHE A 234 2.54 8.78 -1.14
C PHE A 234 4.03 9.09 -1.32
N ALA A 235 4.91 8.25 -0.77
CA ALA A 235 6.35 8.46 -0.88
C ALA A 235 6.84 8.44 -2.34
N ALA A 236 6.36 7.48 -3.14
CA ALA A 236 6.71 7.39 -4.55
C ALA A 236 6.25 8.62 -5.35
N ILE A 237 5.10 9.22 -5.02
CA ILE A 237 4.61 10.46 -5.64
C ILE A 237 5.52 11.63 -5.28
N VAL A 238 5.89 11.79 -4.00
CA VAL A 238 6.80 12.86 -3.57
C VAL A 238 8.14 12.72 -4.29
N GLU A 239 8.73 11.52 -4.28
CA GLU A 239 10.00 11.24 -4.95
C GLU A 239 9.96 11.54 -6.45
N ALA A 240 8.85 11.24 -7.13
CA ALA A 240 8.66 11.52 -8.54
C ALA A 240 8.63 13.01 -8.87
N LEU A 241 8.23 13.86 -7.91
CA LEU A 241 8.18 15.31 -8.05
C LEU A 241 9.49 16.00 -7.63
N LEU A 242 10.37 15.31 -6.89
CA LEU A 242 11.63 15.91 -6.47
C LEU A 242 12.48 16.29 -7.68
N PRO A 243 13.20 17.43 -7.63
CA PRO A 243 14.16 17.78 -8.67
C PRO A 243 15.17 16.63 -8.84
N LYS A 244 15.31 16.13 -10.07
CA LYS A 244 16.35 15.15 -10.37
C LYS A 244 17.70 15.80 -10.08
N LYS A 245 18.51 15.18 -9.22
CA LYS A 245 19.92 15.56 -9.08
C LYS A 245 20.54 15.35 -10.46
N GLY A 246 21.02 16.43 -11.08
CA GLY A 246 21.48 16.42 -12.47
C GLY A 246 22.50 15.31 -12.72
N ASP A 247 22.35 14.66 -13.87
CA ASP A 247 23.43 13.93 -14.55
C ASP A 247 24.52 14.89 -15.02
#